data_AF-A0A2M6XVK6-F1
#
_entry.id   AF-A0A2M6XVK6-F1
#
_cell.length_a   1.000
_cell.length_b   1.000
_cell.length_c   1.000
_cell.angle_alpha   90.00
_cell.angle_beta   90.00
_cell.angle_gamma   90.00
#
_symmetry.space_group_name_H-M   'P 1'
#
loop_
_entity.id
_entity.type
_entity.pdbx_description
1 polymer ?
#
loop_
_entity_poly.entity_id
_entity_poly.type
_entity_poly.pdbx_seq_one_letter_code
_entity_poly.pdbx_strand_id
1 'polypeptide(L)' 'VIELGPLNATIHKLNECVAIADLDALSEIYYLTLKKLLAE' A
#
# COMPACT_ATOMS: atom_id res chain seq x y z
N VAL A 1 -5.85 -3.81 15.21
CA VAL A 1 -4.72 -3.51 14.30
C VAL A 1 -5.27 -3.50 12.89
N ILE A 2 -4.92 -2.52 12.07
CA ILE A 2 -5.31 -2.47 10.65
C ILE A 2 -4.04 -2.77 9.83
N GLU A 3 -4.17 -3.65 8.86
CA GLU A 3 -3.12 -3.94 7.87
C GLU A 3 -3.60 -3.48 6.50
N LEU A 4 -2.78 -2.66 5.84
CA LEU A 4 -3.03 -2.13 4.52
C LEU A 4 -1.73 -2.29 3.74
N GLY A 5 -1.81 -2.77 2.50
CA GLY A 5 -0.66 -2.97 1.62
C GLY A 5 -1.12 -3.26 0.18
N PRO A 6 -0.18 -3.52 -0.73
CA PRO A 6 -0.49 -3.85 -2.12
C PRO A 6 -1.12 -5.25 -2.26
N LEU A 7 -1.59 -5.60 -3.45
CA LEU A 7 -2.15 -6.92 -3.73
C LEU A 7 -1.15 -8.04 -3.40
N ASN A 8 -1.55 -8.97 -2.55
CA ASN A 8 -0.68 -10.03 -2.04
C ASN A 8 -0.73 -11.35 -2.85
N ALA A 9 -1.35 -11.36 -4.03
CA ALA A 9 -1.64 -12.59 -4.78
C ALA A 9 -0.39 -13.41 -5.13
N THR A 10 0.79 -12.79 -5.19
CA THR A 10 2.04 -13.40 -5.65
C THR A 10 3.10 -13.56 -4.56
N ILE A 11 2.81 -13.17 -3.30
CA ILE A 11 3.78 -13.27 -2.21
C ILE A 11 4.18 -14.74 -1.99
N HIS A 12 5.47 -15.00 -1.78
CA HIS A 12 6.02 -16.35 -1.61
C HIS A 12 5.81 -17.27 -2.83
N LYS A 13 5.77 -16.72 -4.05
CA LYS A 13 5.74 -17.46 -5.32
C LYS A 13 6.99 -17.14 -6.15
N LEU A 14 7.28 -17.99 -7.16
CA LEU A 14 8.49 -17.86 -7.98
C LEU A 14 8.57 -16.52 -8.74
N ASN A 15 7.45 -16.05 -9.28
CA ASN A 15 7.35 -14.79 -10.01
C ASN A 15 6.62 -13.75 -9.16
N GLU A 16 7.12 -13.50 -7.94
CA GLU A 16 6.58 -12.48 -7.06
C GLU A 16 6.65 -11.11 -7.73
N CYS A 17 5.52 -10.41 -7.79
CA CYS A 17 5.40 -9.14 -8.48
C CYS A 17 4.24 -8.30 -7.93
N VAL A 18 4.34 -7.00 -8.15
CA VAL A 18 3.33 -5.99 -7.79
C VAL A 18 3.14 -5.03 -8.96
N ALA A 19 1.94 -4.50 -9.14
CA ALA A 19 1.70 -3.47 -10.14
C ALA A 19 2.34 -2.15 -9.67
N ILE A 20 3.13 -1.51 -10.55
CA ILE A 20 3.84 -0.26 -10.20
C ILE A 20 2.84 0.84 -9.81
N ALA A 21 1.72 0.95 -10.53
CA ALA A 21 0.70 1.95 -10.25
C ALA A 21 0.07 1.80 -8.84
N ASP A 22 0.06 0.58 -8.28
CA ASP A 22 -0.48 0.36 -6.93
C ASP A 22 0.44 0.95 -5.85
N LEU A 23 1.75 1.08 -6.12
CA LEU A 23 2.69 1.67 -5.17
C LEU A 23 2.49 3.17 -5.02
N ASP A 24 2.25 3.87 -6.14
CA ASP A 24 1.96 5.31 -6.12
C ASP A 24 0.64 5.58 -5.39
N ALA A 25 -0.39 4.79 -5.68
CA ALA A 25 -1.67 4.89 -4.99
C ALA A 25 -1.54 4.59 -3.48
N LEU A 26 -0.77 3.56 -3.11
CA LEU A 26 -0.55 3.19 -1.71
C LEU A 26 0.18 4.30 -0.94
N SER A 27 1.17 4.94 -1.57
CA SER A 27 1.88 6.10 -0.99
C SER A 27 0.92 7.24 -0.67
N GLU A 28 0.04 7.60 -1.60
CA GLU A 28 -0.97 8.65 -1.40
C GLU A 28 -1.96 8.28 -0.28
N ILE A 29 -2.40 7.02 -0.23
CA ILE A 29 -3.30 6.55 0.83
C ILE A 29 -2.63 6.68 2.20
N TYR A 30 -1.36 6.26 2.34
CA TYR A 30 -0.65 6.41 3.61
C TYR A 30 -0.47 7.88 3.98
N TYR A 31 -0.08 8.73 3.02
CA TYR A 31 0.08 10.16 3.25
C TYR A 31 -1.22 10.80 3.76
N LEU A 32 -2.34 10.59 3.04
CA LEU A 32 -3.64 11.13 3.43
C LEU A 32 -4.11 10.58 4.78
N THR A 33 -3.84 9.32 5.07
CA THR A 33 -4.17 8.70 6.36
C THR A 33 -3.42 9.41 7.49
N LEU A 34 -2.10 9.58 7.35
CA LEU A 34 -1.29 10.28 8.35
C LEU A 34 -1.72 11.74 8.49
N LYS A 35 -2.01 12.42 7.38
CA LYS A 35 -2.49 13.81 7.39
C LYS A 35 -3.77 13.94 8.21
N LYS A 36 -4.79 13.11 7.93
CA LYS A 36 -6.08 13.12 8.63
C LYS A 36 -5.99 12.76 10.11
N LEU A 37 -4.95 12.05 10.52
CA LEU A 37 -4.78 11.60 11.90
C LEU A 37 -3.90 12.53 12.73
N LEU A 38 -2.93 13.21 12.09
CA LEU A 38 -1.83 13.89 12.79
C LEU A 38 -1.69 15.38 12.45
N ALA A 39 -2.28 15.85 11.35
CA ALA A 39 -2.05 17.20 10.82
C ALA A 39 -3.32 17.95 10.37
N GLU A 40 -4.50 17.34 10.52
CA GLU A 40 -5.84 17.92 10.39
C GLU A 40 -6.69 17.54 11.61
#